data_AF-A0A1T4K2J9-F1
#
_entry.id   AF-A0A1T4K2J9-F1
#
_cell.length_a   1.000
_cell.length_b   1.000
_cell.length_c   1.000
_cell.angle_alpha   90.00
_cell.angle_beta   90.00
_cell.angle_gamma   90.00
#
_symmetry.space_group_name_H-M   'P 1'
#
loop_
_entity.id
_entity.type
_entity.pdbx_description
1 polymer ?
#
loop_
_entity_poly.entity_id
_entity_poly.type
_entity_poly.pdbx_seq_one_letter_code
_entity_poly.pdbx_strand_id
1 'polypeptide(L)'
;MPPRRPQSRKLPSAEELSQLVNQLKSGNKPTNANYREQSLKIHGWICAKCGREFERENLQLLTVHHKDGNHHNNPPNGSNWENLCVYCHDDEHSRLILAEYLNGTKP
;
A
#
# COMPACT_ATOMS: atom_id res chain seq x y z
N MET A 1 29.47 -39.50 -2.18
CA MET A 1 28.25 -39.28 -1.37
C MET A 1 27.11 -40.04 -2.03
N PRO A 2 26.34 -40.87 -1.30
CA PRO A 2 25.21 -41.56 -1.92
C PRO A 2 24.11 -40.56 -2.29
N PRO A 3 23.40 -40.74 -3.42
CA PRO A 3 22.31 -39.85 -3.80
C PRO A 3 21.17 -39.97 -2.79
N ARG A 4 20.68 -38.83 -2.29
CA ARG A 4 19.51 -38.80 -1.40
C ARG A 4 18.30 -39.33 -2.14
N ARG A 5 17.68 -40.38 -1.58
CA ARG A 5 16.43 -40.95 -2.08
C ARG A 5 15.31 -39.90 -1.99
N PRO A 6 14.51 -39.66 -3.04
CA PRO A 6 13.37 -38.75 -2.97
C PRO A 6 12.39 -39.25 -1.91
N GLN A 7 12.09 -38.41 -0.92
CA GLN A 7 11.07 -38.72 0.06
C GLN A 7 9.70 -38.37 -0.53
N SER A 8 8.81 -39.36 -0.60
CA SER A 8 7.38 -39.14 -0.84
C SER A 8 6.81 -38.30 0.29
N ARG A 9 6.57 -37.02 0.04
CA ARG A 9 5.81 -36.16 0.96
C ARG A 9 4.33 -36.34 0.67
N LYS A 10 3.52 -36.58 1.71
CA LYS A 10 2.07 -36.48 1.57
C LYS A 10 1.72 -35.05 1.17
N LEU A 11 1.01 -34.90 0.06
CA LEU A 11 0.41 -33.64 -0.32
C LEU A 11 -0.72 -33.33 0.67
N PRO A 12 -0.91 -32.05 1.06
CA PRO A 12 -2.03 -31.67 1.91
C PRO A 12 -3.36 -32.03 1.26
N SER A 13 -4.35 -32.35 2.08
CA SER A 13 -5.72 -32.60 1.63
C SER A 13 -6.32 -31.33 1.02
N ALA A 14 -7.38 -31.48 0.23
CA ALA A 14 -8.11 -30.34 -0.34
C ALA A 14 -8.67 -29.40 0.75
N GLU A 15 -9.01 -29.95 1.92
CA GLU A 15 -9.48 -29.19 3.08
C GLU A 15 -8.34 -28.40 3.74
N GLU A 16 -7.16 -29.02 3.91
CA GLU A 16 -5.97 -28.35 4.45
C GLU A 16 -5.50 -27.22 3.54
N LEU A 17 -5.53 -27.44 2.22
CA LEU A 17 -5.27 -26.40 1.21
C LEU A 17 -6.29 -25.26 1.29
N SER A 18 -7.57 -25.59 1.43
CA SER A 18 -8.64 -24.58 1.53
C SER A 18 -8.52 -23.75 2.81
N GLN A 19 -8.20 -24.39 3.94
CA GLN A 19 -7.95 -23.70 5.21
C GLN A 19 -6.73 -22.78 5.12
N LEU A 20 -5.64 -23.24 4.51
CA LEU A 20 -4.44 -22.43 4.28
C LEU A 20 -4.74 -21.22 3.39
N VAL A 21 -5.47 -21.41 2.28
CA VAL A 21 -5.91 -20.31 1.41
C VAL A 21 -6.81 -19.33 2.15
N ASN A 22 -7.73 -19.82 2.98
CA ASN A 22 -8.61 -18.97 3.78
C ASN A 22 -7.83 -18.17 4.85
N GLN A 23 -6.83 -18.78 5.49
CA GLN A 23 -5.92 -18.06 6.41
C GLN A 23 -5.12 -16.97 5.68
N LEU A 24 -4.59 -17.27 4.49
CA LEU A 24 -3.87 -16.28 3.68
C LEU A 24 -4.77 -15.11 3.24
N LYS A 25 -6.03 -15.40 2.89
CA LYS A 25 -7.02 -14.37 2.52
C LYS A 25 -7.48 -13.51 3.70
N SER A 26 -7.63 -14.10 4.88
CA SER A 26 -8.07 -13.39 6.08
C SER A 26 -6.97 -12.55 6.73
N GLY A 27 -5.71 -13.01 6.67
CA GLY A 27 -4.54 -12.22 7.09
C GLY A 27 -4.15 -11.11 6.11
N ASN A 28 -4.46 -11.26 4.81
CA ASN A 28 -4.17 -10.27 3.77
C ASN A 28 -5.41 -9.50 3.30
N LYS A 29 -6.39 -9.26 4.17
CA LYS A 29 -7.40 -8.24 3.83
C LYS A 29 -6.65 -6.91 3.83
N PRO A 30 -6.46 -6.24 2.69
CA PRO A 30 -5.64 -5.04 2.66
C PRO A 30 -6.31 -4.00 3.55
N THR A 31 -5.73 -3.74 4.73
CA THR A 31 -6.03 -2.57 5.57
C THR A 31 -5.99 -1.29 4.71
N ASN A 32 -5.14 -1.31 3.68
CA ASN A 32 -5.01 -0.32 2.63
C ASN A 32 -6.29 -0.01 1.85
N ALA A 33 -7.16 -1.00 1.61
CA ALA A 33 -8.40 -0.75 0.88
C ALA A 33 -9.32 0.19 1.67
N ASN A 34 -9.35 0.05 3.00
CA ASN A 34 -10.29 0.81 3.83
C ASN A 34 -9.89 2.29 3.92
N TYR A 35 -8.62 2.61 4.21
CA TYR A 35 -8.19 4.01 4.24
C TYR A 35 -8.16 4.65 2.85
N ARG A 36 -7.87 3.87 1.79
CA ARG A 36 -7.89 4.38 0.42
C ARG A 36 -9.29 4.80 0.01
N GLU A 37 -10.26 3.92 0.20
CA GLU A 37 -11.67 4.21 -0.09
C GLU A 37 -12.15 5.43 0.72
N GLN A 38 -11.76 5.52 1.99
CA GLN A 38 -12.08 6.65 2.85
C GLN A 38 -11.42 7.96 2.37
N SER A 39 -10.13 7.93 2.00
CA SER A 39 -9.40 9.09 1.47
C SER A 39 -10.03 9.59 0.17
N LEU A 40 -10.39 8.69 -0.75
CA LEU A 40 -11.06 9.05 -2.01
C LEU A 40 -12.45 9.67 -1.77
N LYS A 41 -13.16 9.22 -0.72
CA LYS A 41 -14.46 9.78 -0.33
C LYS A 41 -14.34 11.18 0.28
N ILE A 42 -13.30 11.42 1.08
CA ILE A 42 -13.10 12.70 1.79
C ILE A 42 -12.48 13.75 0.87
N HIS A 43 -11.42 13.38 0.14
CA HIS A 43 -10.59 14.31 -0.63
C HIS A 43 -10.92 14.33 -2.13
N GLY A 44 -11.81 13.46 -2.58
CA GLY A 44 -12.23 13.38 -3.98
C GLY A 44 -11.18 12.75 -4.90
N TRP A 45 -11.52 12.69 -6.19
CA TRP A 45 -10.69 12.08 -7.23
C TRP A 45 -9.81 13.12 -7.92
N ILE A 46 -9.08 13.90 -7.12
CA ILE A 46 -8.21 14.98 -7.59
C ILE A 46 -6.85 14.90 -6.90
N CYS A 47 -5.78 15.18 -7.64
CA CYS A 47 -4.45 15.32 -7.08
C CYS A 47 -4.35 16.65 -6.31
N ALA A 48 -4.09 16.59 -5.00
CA ALA A 48 -3.95 17.77 -4.15
C ALA A 48 -2.77 18.69 -4.53
N LYS A 49 -1.76 18.14 -5.23
CA LYS A 49 -0.56 18.89 -5.62
C LYS A 49 -0.66 19.56 -6.99
N CYS A 50 -1.15 18.86 -8.02
CA CYS A 50 -1.20 19.37 -9.39
C CYS A 50 -2.60 19.64 -9.93
N GLY A 51 -3.65 19.37 -9.15
CA GLY A 51 -5.05 19.62 -9.54
C GLY A 51 -5.58 18.70 -10.63
N ARG A 52 -4.82 17.68 -11.07
CA ARG A 52 -5.31 16.71 -12.05
C ARG A 52 -6.47 15.91 -11.46
N GLU A 53 -7.59 15.90 -12.16
CA GLU A 53 -8.76 15.08 -11.86
C GLU A 53 -8.65 13.69 -12.49
N PHE A 54 -9.30 12.72 -11.86
CA PHE A 54 -9.29 11.31 -12.22
C PHE A 54 -10.71 10.80 -12.36
N GLU A 55 -10.87 9.82 -13.24
CA GLU A 55 -12.09 9.10 -13.51
C GLU A 55 -11.91 7.64 -13.10
N ARG A 56 -13.01 6.87 -13.11
CA ARG A 56 -12.99 5.48 -12.68
C ARG A 56 -11.95 4.63 -13.42
N GLU A 57 -11.73 4.90 -14.71
CA GLU A 57 -10.83 4.14 -15.59
C GLU A 57 -9.34 4.34 -15.24
N ASN A 58 -9.01 5.48 -14.63
CA ASN A 58 -7.63 5.84 -14.31
C ASN A 58 -7.40 6.09 -12.82
N LEU A 59 -8.38 5.84 -11.96
CA LEU A 59 -8.32 6.07 -10.52
C LEU A 59 -7.20 5.31 -9.81
N GLN A 60 -6.71 4.19 -10.37
CA GLN A 60 -5.52 3.51 -9.87
C GLN A 60 -4.25 4.38 -9.88
N LEU A 61 -4.22 5.44 -10.69
CA LEU A 61 -3.11 6.39 -10.78
C LEU A 61 -3.17 7.53 -9.74
N LEU A 62 -4.23 7.58 -8.94
CA LEU A 62 -4.37 8.48 -7.80
C LEU A 62 -4.12 7.68 -6.52
N THR A 63 -3.05 7.98 -5.79
CA THR A 63 -2.60 7.24 -4.60
C THR A 63 -2.79 8.06 -3.33
N VAL A 64 -2.91 7.38 -2.18
CA VAL A 64 -2.94 8.06 -0.87
C VAL A 64 -1.50 8.29 -0.42
N HIS A 65 -1.18 9.52 -0.07
CA HIS A 65 0.06 9.91 0.58
C HIS A 65 -0.20 10.20 2.07
N HIS A 66 0.67 9.69 2.95
CA HIS A 66 0.64 9.94 4.38
C HIS A 66 1.56 11.12 4.71
N LYS A 67 1.00 12.25 5.17
CA LYS A 67 1.75 13.51 5.37
C LYS A 67 2.84 13.39 6.44
N ASP A 68 2.62 12.55 7.45
CA ASP A 68 3.59 12.28 8.52
C ASP A 68 4.52 11.10 8.23
N GLY A 69 4.40 10.45 7.06
CA GLY A 69 5.16 9.25 6.69
C GLY A 69 4.74 7.97 7.42
N ASN A 70 3.81 8.02 8.37
CA ASN A 70 3.38 6.87 9.15
C ASN A 70 2.13 6.21 8.56
N HIS A 71 2.32 5.10 7.84
CA HIS A 71 1.23 4.32 7.23
C HIS A 71 0.22 3.72 8.22
N HIS A 72 0.51 3.72 9.53
CA HIS A 72 -0.40 3.26 10.57
C HIS A 72 -1.27 4.38 11.16
N ASN A 73 -0.88 5.65 10.96
CA ASN A 73 -1.66 6.80 11.42
C ASN A 73 -2.80 7.11 10.43
N ASN A 74 -3.94 6.47 10.66
CA ASN A 74 -5.08 6.44 9.76
C ASN A 74 -6.33 7.08 10.41
N PRO A 75 -6.32 8.41 10.64
CA PRO A 75 -7.43 9.08 11.33
C PRO A 75 -8.71 9.05 10.49
N PRO A 76 -9.89 8.84 11.10
CA PRO A 76 -11.14 8.67 10.35
C PRO A 76 -11.64 9.93 9.64
N ASN A 77 -11.08 11.10 9.98
CA ASN A 77 -11.35 12.36 9.28
C ASN A 77 -10.40 12.60 8.09
N GLY A 78 -9.47 11.68 7.83
CA GLY A 78 -8.50 11.76 6.73
C GLY A 78 -7.47 12.88 6.86
N SER A 79 -7.26 13.46 8.03
CA SER A 79 -6.38 14.62 8.23
C SER A 79 -4.91 14.34 7.87
N ASN A 80 -4.45 13.10 8.07
CA ASN A 80 -3.08 12.66 7.76
C ASN A 80 -2.88 12.25 6.29
N TRP A 81 -3.93 12.33 5.45
CA TRP A 81 -3.86 11.88 4.07
C TRP A 81 -3.99 13.04 3.10
N GLU A 82 -3.45 12.82 1.91
CA GLU A 82 -3.79 13.54 0.70
C GLU A 82 -3.76 12.59 -0.50
N ASN A 83 -4.60 12.85 -1.51
CA ASN A 83 -4.61 12.08 -2.73
C ASN A 83 -3.63 12.73 -3.73
N LEU A 84 -2.60 12.01 -4.15
CA LEU A 84 -1.61 12.47 -5.11
C LEU A 84 -1.57 11.56 -6.32
N CYS A 85 -1.40 12.14 -7.52
CA CYS A 85 -1.08 11.31 -8.68
C CYS A 85 0.28 10.64 -8.47
N VAL A 86 0.49 9.47 -9.10
CA VAL A 86 1.74 8.69 -8.94
C VAL A 86 3.00 9.53 -9.11
N TYR A 87 3.00 10.51 -10.03
CA TYR A 87 4.15 11.39 -10.27
C TYR A 87 4.37 12.40 -9.14
N CYS A 88 3.30 13.02 -8.64
CA CYS A 88 3.39 13.95 -7.52
C CYS A 88 3.74 13.25 -6.21
N HIS A 89 3.32 12.00 -6.05
CA HIS A 89 3.62 11.18 -4.89
C HIS A 89 5.11 10.82 -4.85
N ASP A 90 5.67 10.34 -5.96
CA ASP A 90 7.09 10.00 -6.07
C ASP A 90 8.01 11.22 -5.87
N ASP A 91 7.62 12.38 -6.43
CA ASP A 91 8.34 13.65 -6.22
C ASP A 91 8.35 14.08 -4.74
N GLU A 92 7.27 13.83 -3.99
CA GLU A 92 7.21 14.17 -2.56
C GLU A 92 8.17 13.32 -1.73
N HIS A 93 8.15 12.00 -1.93
CA HIS A 93 9.09 11.08 -1.28
C HIS A 93 10.54 11.38 -1.64
N SER A 94 10.80 11.68 -2.92
CA SER A 94 12.14 12.04 -3.40
C SER A 94 12.67 13.31 -2.72
N ARG A 95 11.82 14.32 -2.53
CA ARG A 95 12.17 15.56 -1.83
C ARG A 95 12.45 15.34 -0.35
N LEU A 96 11.67 14.48 0.31
CA LEU A 96 11.86 14.14 1.71
C LEU A 96 13.22 13.46 1.93
N ILE A 97 13.53 12.44 1.12
CA ILE A 97 14.83 11.73 1.18
C ILE A 97 15.99 12.71 0.94
N LEU A 98 15.86 13.61 -0.04
CA LEU A 98 16.87 14.62 -0.30
C LEU A 98 17.05 15.57 0.89
N ALA A 99 15.94 16.00 1.52
CA ALA A 99 16.00 16.87 2.69
C ALA A 99 16.70 16.19 3.87
N GLU A 100 16.41 14.91 4.13
CA GLU A 100 17.09 14.11 5.16
C GLU A 100 18.60 14.04 4.90
N TYR A 101 18.99 13.74 3.66
CA TYR A 101 20.39 13.70 3.24
C TYR A 101 21.11 15.04 3.48
N LEU A 102 20.49 16.16 3.08
CA LEU A 102 21.07 17.50 3.23
C LEU A 102 21.16 17.93 4.70
N ASN A 103 20.25 17.48 5.56
CA ASN A 103 20.25 17.77 6.99
C ASN A 103 21.25 16.91 7.78
N GLY A 104 21.95 15.98 7.13
CA GLY A 104 22.88 15.07 7.79
C GLY A 104 22.21 14.00 8.66
N THR A 105 20.89 13.90 8.59
CA THR A 105 20.11 12.82 9.20
C THR A 105 20.31 11.59 8.32
N LYS A 106 20.96 10.54 8.84
CA LYS A 106 21.05 9.27 8.11
C LYS A 106 19.67 8.61 8.10
N PRO A 107 19.25 8.00 6.97
CA PRO A 107 18.02 7.21 6.90
C PRO A 107 18.09 5.99 7.81
#